data_AF-A0A1B6JAX8-F1
#
_entry.id   AF-A0A1B6JAX8-F1
#
_cell.length_a   1.000
_cell.length_b   1.000
_cell.length_c   1.000
_cell.angle_alpha   90.00
_cell.angle_beta   90.00
_cell.angle_gamma   90.00
#
_symmetry.space_group_name_H-M   'P 1'
#
loop_
_entity.id
_entity.type
_entity.pdbx_description
1 polymer ?
#
loop_
_entity_poly.entity_id
_entity_poly.type
_entity_poly.pdbx_seq_one_letter_code
_entity_poly.pdbx_strand_id
1 'polypeptide(L)'
;LRTRMMSASLLSDMESFKAANPGAELEDFIRWYSPRDWVEEEEVDEFNQKKGHLSPRMQLPGNMWVEVWTAAKPVPARRQKRLFDDTREAEKVLHYLEAKQPREVALMLVSTLTHASVATLAHHAAPIEVPGLEPAVRHIAGKAELLS
;
A
#
# COMPACT_ATOMS: atom_id res chain seq x y z
N LEU A 1 15.09 17.91 4.62
CA LEU A 1 14.05 17.21 5.41
C LEU A 1 13.75 15.82 4.85
N ARG A 2 13.44 15.66 3.54
CA ARG A 2 13.18 14.35 2.89
C ARG A 2 14.33 13.33 3.03
N THR A 3 15.58 13.76 2.83
CA THR A 3 16.77 12.88 2.95
C THR A 3 17.04 12.38 4.38
N ARG A 4 16.68 13.17 5.41
CA ARG A 4 16.80 12.79 6.83
C ARG A 4 15.67 11.86 7.31
N MET A 5 14.46 12.00 6.75
CA MET A 5 13.36 11.07 7.05
C MET A 5 13.59 9.71 6.39
N MET A 6 14.09 9.69 5.14
CA MET A 6 14.48 8.44 4.47
C MET A 6 15.59 7.71 5.22
N SER A 7 16.56 8.43 5.82
CA SER A 7 17.59 7.78 6.64
C SER A 7 17.05 7.19 7.95
N ALA A 8 16.02 7.78 8.55
CA ALA A 8 15.46 7.31 9.82
C ALA A 8 14.59 6.06 9.66
N SER A 9 13.73 6.03 8.63
CA SER A 9 12.94 4.83 8.33
C SER A 9 13.84 3.69 7.88
N LEU A 10 14.79 3.95 6.98
CA LEU A 10 15.73 2.93 6.50
C LEU A 10 16.57 2.36 7.66
N LEU A 11 17.06 3.21 8.56
CA LEU A 11 17.76 2.76 9.76
C LEU A 11 16.86 1.86 10.62
N SER A 12 15.63 2.30 10.93
CA SER A 12 14.66 1.53 11.72
C SER A 12 14.38 0.15 11.11
N ASP A 13 14.18 0.09 9.80
CA ASP A 13 13.96 -1.16 9.07
C ASP A 13 15.19 -2.07 9.15
N MET A 14 16.39 -1.55 8.87
CA MET A 14 17.65 -2.32 8.95
C MET A 14 17.93 -2.82 10.38
N GLU A 15 17.69 -1.99 11.40
CA GLU A 15 17.86 -2.41 12.81
C GLU A 15 16.92 -3.56 13.18
N SER A 16 15.67 -3.50 12.71
CA SER A 16 14.67 -4.52 12.99
C SER A 16 14.98 -5.82 12.24
N PHE A 17 15.45 -5.70 11.01
CA PHE A 17 15.84 -6.83 10.17
C PHE A 17 17.04 -7.57 10.76
N LYS A 18 18.08 -6.85 11.19
CA LYS A 18 19.25 -7.45 11.86
C LYS A 18 18.88 -8.12 13.19
N ALA A 19 17.91 -7.55 13.92
CA ALA A 19 17.44 -8.16 15.16
C ALA A 19 16.68 -9.47 14.93
N ALA A 20 15.93 -9.56 13.83
CA ALA A 20 15.18 -10.75 13.44
C ALA A 20 16.06 -11.81 12.78
N ASN A 21 17.12 -11.41 12.08
CA ASN A 21 17.99 -12.28 11.30
C ASN A 21 19.46 -12.12 11.73
N PRO A 22 19.90 -12.80 12.81
CA PRO A 22 21.29 -12.76 13.23
C PRO A 22 22.23 -13.30 12.15
N GLY A 23 23.30 -12.55 11.86
CA GLY A 23 24.29 -12.93 10.85
C GLY A 23 23.92 -12.53 9.41
N ALA A 24 22.76 -11.91 9.20
CA ALA A 24 22.37 -11.43 7.88
C ALA A 24 23.30 -10.31 7.38
N GLU A 25 23.48 -10.28 6.06
CA GLU A 25 24.27 -9.29 5.34
C GLU A 25 23.36 -8.26 4.64
N LEU A 26 23.98 -7.22 4.04
CA LEU A 26 23.21 -6.18 3.37
C LEU A 26 22.40 -6.76 2.20
N GLU A 27 22.99 -7.72 1.50
CA GLU A 27 22.45 -8.48 0.39
C GLU A 27 21.11 -9.13 0.77
N ASP A 28 21.04 -9.77 1.95
CA ASP A 28 19.81 -10.37 2.47
C ASP A 28 18.72 -9.32 2.68
N PHE A 29 19.09 -8.17 3.24
CA PHE A 29 18.17 -7.06 3.43
C PHE A 29 17.69 -6.50 2.10
N ILE A 30 18.57 -6.35 1.11
CA ILE A 30 18.23 -5.82 -0.21
C ILE A 30 17.31 -6.78 -0.98
N ARG A 31 17.58 -8.09 -0.96
CA ARG A 31 16.69 -9.11 -1.54
C ARG A 31 15.25 -8.97 -1.04
N TRP A 32 15.08 -8.65 0.24
CA TRP A 32 13.77 -8.46 0.86
C TRP A 32 13.17 -7.06 0.63
N TYR A 33 13.92 -6.00 0.96
CA TYR A 33 13.43 -4.62 1.03
C TYR A 33 13.36 -3.93 -0.34
N SER A 34 14.31 -4.25 -1.23
CA SER A 34 14.37 -3.69 -2.59
C SER A 34 14.76 -4.78 -3.60
N PRO A 35 13.84 -5.71 -3.95
CA PRO A 35 14.14 -6.78 -4.91
C PRO A 35 14.63 -6.28 -6.27
N ARG A 36 14.30 -5.03 -6.64
CA ARG A 36 14.78 -4.37 -7.86
C ARG A 36 16.27 -4.04 -7.84
N ASP A 37 16.87 -4.01 -6.66
CA ASP A 37 18.31 -3.80 -6.44
C ASP A 37 19.10 -5.08 -6.29
N TRP A 38 18.43 -6.21 -6.38
CA TRP A 38 19.06 -7.52 -6.43
C TRP A 38 19.12 -7.98 -7.89
N VAL A 39 20.31 -8.32 -8.36
CA VAL A 39 20.52 -8.91 -9.69
C VAL A 39 20.74 -10.40 -9.49
N GLU A 40 19.74 -11.21 -9.88
CA GLU A 40 19.86 -12.67 -9.86
C GLU A 40 20.80 -13.15 -10.97
N GLU A 41 21.62 -14.13 -10.64
CA GLU A 41 22.44 -14.89 -11.58
C GLU A 41 21.79 -16.26 -11.86
N GLU A 42 22.22 -16.91 -12.94
CA GLU A 42 21.74 -18.26 -13.28
C GLU A 42 22.33 -19.35 -12.37
N GLU A 43 23.45 -19.06 -11.71
CA GLU A 43 24.06 -19.97 -10.75
C GLU A 43 23.19 -20.15 -9.50
N VAL A 44 23.17 -21.38 -8.99
CA VAL A 44 22.53 -21.72 -7.72
C VAL A 44 23.57 -21.99 -6.64
N ASP A 45 23.22 -21.68 -5.40
CA ASP A 45 24.02 -22.00 -4.22
C ASP A 45 23.76 -23.43 -3.71
N GLU A 46 24.45 -23.79 -2.63
CA GLU A 46 24.37 -25.11 -1.98
C GLU A 46 22.97 -25.43 -1.42
N PHE A 47 22.11 -24.42 -1.30
CA PHE A 47 20.72 -24.54 -0.83
C PHE A 47 19.71 -24.45 -1.98
N ASN A 48 20.19 -24.56 -3.22
CA ASN A 48 19.38 -24.48 -4.44
C ASN A 48 18.63 -23.15 -4.58
N GLN A 49 19.20 -22.06 -4.04
CA GLN A 49 18.74 -20.69 -4.24
C GLN A 49 19.58 -20.03 -5.33
N LYS A 50 18.98 -19.15 -6.12
CA LYS A 50 19.73 -18.37 -7.11
C LYS A 50 20.70 -17.43 -6.41
N LYS A 51 21.95 -17.48 -6.84
CA LYS A 51 22.95 -16.48 -6.47
C LYS A 51 22.63 -15.15 -7.14
N GLY A 52 23.39 -14.13 -6.78
CA GLY A 52 23.25 -12.81 -7.34
C GLY A 52 24.08 -11.79 -6.57
N HIS A 53 23.92 -10.53 -6.95
CA HIS A 53 24.66 -9.43 -6.36
C HIS A 53 23.84 -8.15 -6.32
N LEU A 54 24.35 -7.15 -5.61
CA LEU A 54 23.76 -5.82 -5.55
C LEU A 54 23.79 -5.14 -6.93
N SER A 55 22.77 -4.34 -7.25
CA SER A 55 22.70 -3.58 -8.51
C SER A 55 23.88 -2.59 -8.65
N PRO A 56 24.24 -2.16 -9.89
CA PRO A 56 25.36 -1.23 -10.08
C PRO A 56 25.26 0.06 -9.28
N ARG A 57 24.04 0.58 -9.05
CA ARG A 57 23.85 1.79 -8.22
C ARG A 57 24.12 1.54 -6.74
N MET A 58 23.90 0.32 -6.27
CA MET A 58 24.15 -0.07 -4.89
C MET A 58 25.64 -0.27 -4.60
N GLN A 59 26.43 -0.57 -5.63
CA GLN A 59 27.89 -0.72 -5.54
C GLN A 59 28.67 0.60 -5.67
N LEU A 60 28.00 1.74 -5.84
CA LEU A 60 28.67 3.03 -5.97
C LEU A 60 29.43 3.40 -4.68
N PRO A 61 30.63 4.01 -4.77
CA PRO A 61 31.34 4.52 -3.60
C PRO A 61 30.49 5.55 -2.83
N GLY A 62 30.51 5.47 -1.49
CA GLY A 62 29.70 6.34 -0.63
C GLY A 62 28.21 6.04 -0.67
N ASN A 63 27.84 4.77 -0.92
CA ASN A 63 26.44 4.36 -0.91
C ASN A 63 25.85 4.49 0.50
N MET A 64 24.85 5.36 0.64
CA MET A 64 24.17 5.64 1.92
C MET A 64 23.57 4.38 2.57
N TRP A 65 23.13 3.39 1.79
CA TRP A 65 22.54 2.17 2.36
C TRP A 65 23.60 1.31 3.02
N VAL A 66 24.79 1.23 2.42
CA VAL A 66 25.94 0.55 3.04
C VAL A 66 26.31 1.25 4.35
N GLU A 67 26.41 2.58 4.33
CA GLU A 67 26.74 3.38 5.54
C GLU A 67 25.70 3.19 6.65
N VAL A 68 24.41 3.28 6.32
CA VAL A 68 23.32 3.09 7.29
C VAL A 68 23.31 1.65 7.80
N TRP A 69 23.52 0.67 6.92
CA TRP A 69 23.61 -0.74 7.31
C TRP A 69 24.76 -0.98 8.27
N THR A 70 25.95 -0.45 7.99
CA THR A 70 27.11 -0.57 8.89
C THR A 70 26.83 0.07 10.26
N ALA A 71 26.12 1.20 10.29
CA ALA A 71 25.76 1.89 11.53
C ALA A 71 24.59 1.22 12.30
N ALA A 72 23.71 0.49 11.61
CA ALA A 72 22.51 -0.11 12.17
C ALA A 72 22.84 -1.23 13.17
N LYS A 73 22.20 -1.17 14.35
CA LYS A 73 22.32 -2.16 15.42
C LYS A 73 21.15 -3.15 15.39
N PRO A 74 21.31 -4.41 15.81
CA PRO A 74 20.21 -5.36 15.91
C PRO A 74 19.26 -4.98 17.06
N VAL A 75 18.30 -4.08 16.80
CA VAL A 75 17.31 -3.62 17.77
C VAL A 75 15.92 -4.01 17.28
N PRO A 76 15.16 -4.85 18.03
CA PRO A 76 13.79 -5.22 17.65
C PRO A 76 12.89 -3.99 17.57
N ALA A 77 11.95 -3.97 16.63
CA ALA A 77 11.05 -2.83 16.37
C ALA A 77 10.40 -2.25 17.64
N ARG A 78 9.95 -3.11 18.58
CA ARG A 78 9.35 -2.69 19.86
C ARG A 78 10.27 -1.85 20.76
N ARG A 79 11.60 -1.97 20.60
CA ARG A 79 12.63 -1.27 21.38
C ARG A 79 13.24 -0.09 20.63
N GLN A 80 12.87 0.12 19.37
CA GLN A 80 13.36 1.24 18.58
C GLN A 80 12.66 2.55 18.96
N LYS A 81 13.31 3.67 18.64
CA LYS A 81 12.69 4.99 18.76
C LYS A 81 11.57 5.11 17.74
N ARG A 82 10.38 5.52 18.19
CA ARG A 82 9.23 5.77 17.30
C ARG A 82 9.61 6.79 16.23
N LEU A 83 9.30 6.49 14.97
CA LEU A 83 9.56 7.37 13.82
C LEU A 83 8.64 8.59 13.80
N PHE A 84 7.44 8.45 14.35
CA PHE A 84 6.46 9.51 14.48
C PHE A 84 5.69 9.36 15.81
N ASP A 85 5.00 10.43 16.18
CA ASP A 85 4.11 10.48 17.34
C ASP A 85 2.69 10.14 16.87
N ASP A 86 2.28 8.90 17.14
CA ASP A 86 0.97 8.36 16.81
C ASP A 86 -0.19 9.16 17.41
N THR A 87 0.00 9.69 18.62
CA THR A 87 -1.02 10.51 19.30
C THR A 87 -1.21 11.83 18.56
N ARG A 88 -0.10 12.51 18.26
CA ARG A 88 -0.12 13.78 17.54
C ARG A 88 -0.64 13.62 16.10
N GLU A 89 -0.28 12.55 15.39
CA GLU A 89 -0.83 12.32 14.05
C GLU A 89 -2.34 12.02 14.10
N ALA A 90 -2.81 11.28 15.11
CA ALA A 90 -4.24 11.05 15.31
C ALA A 90 -5.00 12.35 15.61
N GLU A 91 -4.48 13.21 16.48
CA GLU A 91 -5.05 14.53 16.76
C GLU A 91 -5.17 15.39 15.49
N LYS A 92 -4.15 15.39 14.62
CA LYS A 92 -4.23 16.10 13.33
C LYS A 92 -5.35 15.58 12.45
N VAL A 93 -5.57 14.26 12.42
CA VAL A 93 -6.66 13.66 11.63
C VAL A 93 -8.01 14.10 12.21
N LEU A 94 -8.18 14.04 13.53
CA LEU A 94 -9.42 14.47 14.19
C LEU A 94 -9.71 15.94 13.92
N HIS A 95 -8.72 16.81 14.11
CA HIS A 95 -8.85 18.23 13.83
C HIS A 95 -9.15 18.51 12.35
N TYR A 96 -8.49 17.78 11.44
CA TYR A 96 -8.76 17.87 10.01
C TYR A 96 -10.22 17.54 9.68
N LEU A 97 -10.81 16.53 10.34
CA LEU A 97 -12.20 16.12 10.14
C LEU A 97 -13.19 17.11 10.78
N GLU A 98 -12.91 17.57 12.01
CA GLU A 98 -13.73 18.55 12.73
C GLU A 98 -13.83 19.88 11.98
N ALA A 99 -12.75 20.30 11.32
CA ALA A 99 -12.71 21.54 10.55
C ALA A 99 -13.47 21.48 9.21
N LYS A 100 -14.06 20.33 8.83
CA LYS A 100 -14.75 20.18 7.53
C LYS A 100 -16.17 20.72 7.56
N GLN A 101 -16.54 21.41 6.49
CA GLN A 101 -17.91 21.81 6.25
C GLN A 101 -18.73 20.62 5.71
N PRO A 102 -20.06 20.57 5.94
CA PRO A 102 -20.90 19.45 5.49
C PRO A 102 -20.75 19.11 4.00
N ARG A 103 -20.56 20.11 3.13
CA ARG A 103 -20.32 19.87 1.70
C ARG A 103 -19.03 19.09 1.43
N GLU A 104 -17.99 19.33 2.20
CA GLU A 104 -16.68 18.69 2.02
C GLU A 104 -16.73 17.25 2.52
N VAL A 105 -17.47 17.01 3.61
CA VAL A 105 -17.79 15.66 4.08
C VAL A 105 -18.61 14.88 3.05
N ALA A 106 -19.63 15.51 2.46
CA ALA A 106 -20.42 14.90 1.40
C ALA A 106 -19.57 14.53 0.17
N LEU A 107 -18.62 15.38 -0.22
CA LEU A 107 -17.68 15.08 -1.31
C LEU A 107 -16.74 13.91 -0.97
N MET A 108 -16.22 13.86 0.26
CA MET A 108 -15.41 12.72 0.72
C MET A 108 -16.19 11.40 0.71
N LEU A 109 -17.51 11.47 0.90
CA LEU A 109 -18.42 10.33 0.93
C LEU A 109 -19.23 10.16 -0.36
N VAL A 110 -18.84 10.80 -1.47
CA VAL A 110 -19.70 10.83 -2.67
C VAL A 110 -20.04 9.44 -3.21
N SER A 111 -19.07 8.51 -3.22
CA SER A 111 -19.28 7.14 -3.70
C SER A 111 -20.24 6.37 -2.79
N THR A 112 -20.10 6.51 -1.47
CA THR A 112 -20.96 5.82 -0.51
C THR A 112 -22.36 6.41 -0.48
N LEU A 113 -22.49 7.75 -0.55
CA LEU A 113 -23.77 8.45 -0.65
C LEU A 113 -24.49 8.13 -1.96
N THR A 114 -23.77 8.07 -3.09
CA THR A 114 -24.36 7.71 -4.39
C THR A 114 -24.84 6.26 -4.35
N HIS A 115 -24.03 5.34 -3.84
CA HIS A 115 -24.42 3.95 -3.69
C HIS A 115 -25.65 3.78 -2.79
N ALA A 116 -25.63 4.40 -1.60
CA ALA A 116 -26.77 4.36 -0.68
C ALA A 116 -28.03 4.96 -1.32
N SER A 117 -27.90 6.04 -2.09
CA SER A 117 -29.02 6.66 -2.81
C SER A 117 -29.61 5.71 -3.85
N VAL A 118 -28.78 5.08 -4.69
CA VAL A 118 -29.23 4.09 -5.69
C VAL A 118 -29.86 2.88 -5.02
N ALA A 119 -29.24 2.34 -3.97
CA ALA A 119 -29.76 1.19 -3.23
C ALA A 119 -31.13 1.51 -2.58
N THR A 120 -31.24 2.70 -1.98
CA THR A 120 -32.50 3.18 -1.40
C THR A 120 -33.58 3.34 -2.47
N LEU A 121 -33.25 3.95 -3.61
CA LEU A 121 -34.17 4.09 -4.74
C LEU A 121 -34.60 2.73 -5.29
N ALA A 122 -33.67 1.78 -5.48
CA ALA A 122 -33.99 0.45 -5.95
C ALA A 122 -34.89 -0.31 -4.97
N HIS A 123 -34.62 -0.20 -3.66
CA HIS A 123 -35.45 -0.81 -2.63
C HIS A 123 -36.88 -0.25 -2.62
N HIS A 124 -37.03 1.08 -2.73
CA HIS A 124 -38.34 1.73 -2.76
C HIS A 124 -39.05 1.61 -4.12
N ALA A 125 -38.32 1.44 -5.22
CA ALA A 125 -38.89 1.23 -6.55
C ALA A 125 -39.27 -0.22 -6.82
N ALA A 126 -38.65 -1.20 -6.14
CA ALA A 126 -38.98 -2.62 -6.25
C ALA A 126 -40.48 -2.95 -6.07
N PRO A 127 -41.23 -2.34 -5.12
CA PRO A 127 -42.66 -2.57 -4.99
C PRO A 127 -43.54 -1.74 -5.95
N ILE A 128 -42.98 -0.84 -6.76
CA ILE A 128 -43.74 -0.03 -7.71
C ILE A 128 -43.97 -0.84 -8.98
N GLU A 129 -45.18 -1.37 -9.17
CA GLU A 129 -45.58 -1.91 -10.46
C GLU A 129 -45.63 -0.79 -11.50
N VAL A 130 -44.89 -0.95 -12.59
CA VAL A 130 -44.99 -0.08 -13.78
C VAL A 130 -45.78 -0.85 -14.84
N PRO A 131 -47.09 -0.56 -15.01
CA PRO A 131 -47.92 -1.29 -15.95
C PRO A 131 -47.34 -1.18 -17.37
N GLY A 132 -47.10 -2.33 -18.02
CA GLY A 132 -46.57 -2.37 -19.38
C GLY A 132 -45.04 -2.35 -19.51
N LEU A 133 -44.28 -2.17 -18.41
CA LEU A 133 -42.82 -2.22 -18.44
C LEU A 133 -42.29 -3.63 -18.78
N GLU A 134 -42.82 -4.66 -18.12
CA GLU A 134 -42.38 -6.04 -18.35
C GLU A 134 -42.66 -6.54 -19.79
N PRO A 135 -43.88 -6.33 -20.37
CA PRO A 135 -44.12 -6.61 -21.78
C PRO A 135 -43.22 -5.83 -22.73
N ALA A 136 -42.95 -4.54 -22.46
CA ALA A 136 -42.11 -3.69 -23.29
C ALA A 136 -40.65 -4.15 -23.28
N VAL A 137 -40.10 -4.49 -22.12
CA VAL A 137 -38.73 -5.01 -21.97
C VAL A 137 -38.59 -6.35 -22.70
N ARG A 138 -39.54 -7.28 -22.56
CA ARG A 138 -39.52 -8.55 -23.30
C ARG A 138 -39.61 -8.35 -24.81
N HIS A 139 -40.44 -7.41 -25.29
CA HIS A 139 -40.56 -7.11 -26.71
C HIS A 139 -39.23 -6.56 -27.28
N ILE A 140 -38.56 -5.69 -26.54
CA ILE A 140 -37.27 -5.12 -26.94
C ILE A 140 -36.16 -6.17 -26.90
N ALA A 141 -36.09 -6.99 -25.85
CA ALA A 141 -35.10 -8.07 -25.71
C ALA A 141 -35.21 -9.08 -26.86
N GLY A 142 -36.43 -9.53 -27.19
CA GLY A 142 -36.64 -10.43 -28.32
C GLY A 142 -36.26 -9.83 -29.67
N LYS A 143 -36.41 -8.51 -29.85
CA LYS A 143 -35.90 -7.81 -31.04
C LYS A 143 -34.37 -7.69 -31.07
N ALA A 144 -33.73 -7.53 -29.92
CA ALA A 144 -32.28 -7.43 -29.82
C ALA A 144 -31.59 -8.78 -30.10
N GLU A 145 -32.16 -9.90 -29.62
CA GLU A 145 -31.67 -11.26 -29.92
C GLU A 145 -31.81 -11.63 -31.40
N LEU A 146 -32.82 -11.09 -32.09
CA LEU A 146 -32.96 -11.26 -33.55
C LEU A 146 -31.94 -10.45 -34.36
N LEU A 147 -31.25 -9.49 -33.73
CA LEU A 147 -30.22 -8.66 -34.35
C LEU A 147 -28.79 -9.12 -34.04
N SER A 148 -28.62 -10.12 -33.15
CA SER A 148 -27.34 -10.80 -32.85
C SER A 148 -27.23 -12.11 -33.61
#